data_AF-A0A941X2Q3-F1
#
_entry.id   AF-A0A941X2Q3-F1
#
_cell.length_a   1.000
_cell.length_b   1.000
_cell.length_c   1.000
_cell.angle_alpha   90.00
_cell.angle_beta   90.00
_cell.angle_gamma   90.00
#
_symmetry.space_group_name_H-M   'P 1'
#
loop_
_entity.id
_entity.type
_entity.pdbx_description
1 polymer ?
#
loop_
_entity_poly.entity_id
_entity_poly.type
_entity_poly.pdbx_seq_one_letter_code
_entity_poly.pdbx_strand_id
1 'polypeptide(L)'
;MDEYDKILYDLGYYASDPLKKEQIKRYVSEAEEFMYEAGVPKCKVTSRRAYAVKSLWADARDKGTALHLVSKDSMIVHLIAQMK
;
A
#
# COMPACT_ATOMS: atom_id res chain seq x y z
N MET A 1 11.58 2.49 13.53
CA MET A 1 10.97 3.09 12.33
C MET A 1 9.61 2.49 12.18
N ASP A 2 8.58 3.33 12.13
CA ASP A 2 7.22 2.89 11.82
C ASP A 2 7.13 2.33 10.40
N GLU A 3 6.12 1.51 10.14
CA GLU A 3 5.88 0.94 8.81
C GLU A 3 5.72 2.05 7.75
N TYR A 4 5.01 3.12 8.10
CA TYR A 4 4.82 4.28 7.24
C TYR A 4 6.15 4.98 6.92
N ASP A 5 7.04 5.17 7.89
CA ASP A 5 8.37 5.75 7.65
C ASP A 5 9.18 4.89 6.70
N LYS A 6 9.06 3.57 6.81
CA LYS A 6 9.75 2.65 5.92
C LYS A 6 9.19 2.72 4.50
N ILE A 7 7.87 2.78 4.32
CA ILE A 7 7.25 2.96 3.00
C ILE A 7 7.68 4.31 2.40
N LEU A 8 7.67 5.39 3.19
CA LEU A 8 8.16 6.69 2.73
C LEU A 8 9.63 6.61 2.31
N TYR A 9 10.46 5.86 3.04
CA TYR A 9 11.85 5.65 2.69
C TYR A 9 12.03 4.87 1.39
N ASP A 10 11.36 3.73 1.24
CA ASP A 10 11.40 2.91 0.02
C ASP A 10 10.91 3.67 -1.22
N LEU A 11 9.92 4.56 -1.05
CA LEU A 11 9.40 5.41 -2.13
C LEU A 11 10.21 6.70 -2.36
N GLY A 12 11.24 6.97 -1.55
CA GLY A 12 12.06 8.19 -1.64
C GLY A 12 11.41 9.45 -1.06
N TYR A 13 10.26 9.33 -0.39
CA TYR A 13 9.50 10.42 0.23
C TYR A 13 9.87 10.70 1.69
N TYR A 14 10.83 9.96 2.26
CA TYR A 14 11.22 10.13 3.67
C TYR A 14 11.74 11.54 4.00
N ALA A 15 12.40 12.20 3.06
CA ALA A 15 12.86 13.59 3.19
C ALA A 15 11.92 14.61 2.52
N SER A 16 10.79 14.18 1.95
CA SER A 16 9.85 15.07 1.26
C SER A 16 9.00 15.90 2.21
N ASP A 17 8.34 16.91 1.65
CA ASP A 17 7.44 17.82 2.35
C ASP A 17 6.39 17.08 3.21
N PRO A 18 6.00 17.64 4.37
CA PRO A 18 5.01 17.04 5.25
C PRO A 18 3.66 16.79 4.55
N LEU A 19 3.31 17.60 3.56
CA LEU A 19 2.12 17.39 2.72
C LEU A 19 2.20 16.10 1.90
N LYS A 20 3.35 15.83 1.26
CA LYS A 20 3.58 14.61 0.48
C LYS A 20 3.56 13.38 1.38
N LYS A 21 4.16 13.48 2.58
CA LYS A 21 4.12 12.41 3.59
C LYS A 21 2.70 12.09 4.02
N GLU A 22 1.88 13.10 4.28
CA GLU A 22 0.48 12.91 4.63
C GLU A 22 -0.32 12.27 3.49
N GLN A 23 -0.04 12.68 2.24
CA GLN A 23 -0.68 12.11 1.06
C GLN A 23 -0.35 10.63 0.87
N ILE A 24 0.93 10.24 0.99
CA ILE A 24 1.34 8.83 0.94
C ILE A 24 0.71 8.04 2.10
N LYS A 25 0.66 8.62 3.31
CA LYS A 25 0.00 7.99 4.45
C LYS A 25 -1.46 7.70 4.17
N ARG A 26 -2.20 8.63 3.54
CA ARG A 26 -3.59 8.39 3.10
C ARG A 26 -3.68 7.23 2.11
N TYR A 27 -2.77 7.13 1.14
CA TYR A 27 -2.77 5.99 0.20
C TYR A 27 -2.47 4.66 0.87
N VAL A 28 -1.59 4.64 1.87
CA VAL A 28 -1.32 3.43 2.65
C VAL A 28 -2.55 3.02 3.45
N SER A 29 -3.23 3.95 4.11
CA SER A 29 -4.48 3.65 4.83
C SER A 29 -5.58 3.14 3.89
N GLU A 30 -5.71 3.73 2.69
CA GLU A 30 -6.66 3.25 1.67
C GLU A 30 -6.35 1.81 1.24
N ALA A 31 -5.07 1.46 1.09
CA ALA A 31 -4.67 0.09 0.79
C ALA A 31 -5.02 -0.89 1.91
N GLU A 32 -4.94 -0.46 3.16
CA GLU A 32 -5.35 -1.26 4.33
C GLU A 32 -6.85 -1.52 4.33
N GLU A 33 -7.67 -0.48 4.13
CA GLU A 33 -9.12 -0.59 3.98
C GLU A 33 -9.48 -1.56 2.84
N PHE A 34 -8.84 -1.41 1.68
CA PHE A 34 -9.05 -2.31 0.55
C PHE A 34 -8.71 -3.78 0.87
N MET A 35 -7.63 -4.02 1.62
CA MET A 35 -7.28 -5.37 2.08
C MET A 35 -8.33 -5.94 3.04
N TYR A 36 -8.88 -5.12 3.94
CA TYR A 36 -9.95 -5.54 4.84
C TYR A 36 -11.23 -5.88 4.09
N GLU A 37 -11.66 -5.02 3.16
CA GLU A 37 -12.83 -5.26 2.31
C GLU A 37 -12.66 -6.51 1.43
N ALA A 38 -11.43 -6.79 1.00
CA ALA A 38 -11.12 -8.01 0.27
C ALA A 38 -11.14 -9.28 1.15
N GLY A 39 -11.26 -9.15 2.47
CA GLY A 39 -11.34 -10.27 3.42
C GLY A 39 -9.99 -10.68 4.02
N VAL A 40 -8.96 -9.84 3.96
CA VAL A 40 -7.69 -10.12 4.65
C VAL A 40 -7.87 -9.90 6.16
N PRO A 41 -7.55 -10.89 7.01
CA PRO A 41 -7.68 -10.73 8.45
C PRO A 41 -6.65 -9.73 9.00
N LYS A 42 -7.03 -8.96 10.03
CA LYS A 42 -6.17 -7.95 10.71
C LYS A 42 -4.79 -8.46 11.08
N CYS A 43 -4.68 -9.72 11.52
CA CYS A 43 -3.40 -10.33 11.87
C CYS A 43 -2.43 -10.48 10.67
N LYS A 44 -2.94 -10.50 9.44
CA LYS A 44 -2.13 -10.61 8.21
C LYS A 44 -1.83 -9.25 7.56
N VAL A 45 -2.51 -8.16 7.95
CA VAL A 45 -2.28 -6.81 7.40
C VAL A 45 -0.96 -6.18 7.86
N THR A 46 -0.32 -6.75 8.88
CA THR A 46 1.04 -6.41 9.31
C THR A 46 2.12 -7.31 8.69
N SER A 47 1.74 -8.23 7.79
CA SER A 47 2.68 -9.16 7.15
C SER A 47 3.51 -8.48 6.07
N ARG A 48 4.67 -9.07 5.73
CA ARG A 48 5.53 -8.60 4.64
C ARG A 48 4.81 -8.47 3.29
N ARG A 49 3.81 -9.32 3.02
CA ARG A 49 2.97 -9.23 1.82
C ARG A 49 2.04 -8.02 1.84
N ALA A 50 1.44 -7.71 2.99
CA ALA A 50 0.60 -6.54 3.16
C ALA A 50 1.42 -5.25 3.04
N TYR A 51 2.65 -5.24 3.57
CA TYR A 51 3.62 -4.16 3.34
C TYR A 51 3.87 -3.92 1.84
N ALA A 52 4.09 -4.99 1.07
CA ALA A 52 4.28 -4.88 -0.38
C ALA A 52 3.05 -4.31 -1.08
N VAL A 53 1.84 -4.73 -0.69
CA VAL A 53 0.58 -4.17 -1.20
C VAL A 53 0.48 -2.67 -0.90
N LYS A 54 0.70 -2.26 0.36
CA LYS A 54 0.68 -0.85 0.78
C LYS A 54 1.65 0.01 -0.03
N SER A 55 2.87 -0.49 -0.22
CA SER A 55 3.93 0.20 -0.96
C SER A 55 3.59 0.35 -2.44
N LEU A 56 3.16 -0.74 -3.09
CA LEU A 56 2.75 -0.73 -4.49
C LEU A 56 1.53 0.16 -4.73
N TRP A 57 0.58 0.16 -3.79
CA TRP A 57 -0.62 0.98 -3.86
C TRP A 57 -0.28 2.47 -3.79
N ALA A 58 0.54 2.85 -2.81
CA ALA A 58 1.01 4.22 -2.65
C ALA A 58 1.80 4.72 -3.87
N ASP A 59 2.72 3.90 -4.39
CA ASP A 59 3.52 4.23 -5.58
C ASP A 59 2.64 4.45 -6.82
N ALA A 60 1.72 3.53 -7.10
CA ALA A 60 0.90 3.60 -8.29
C ALA A 60 -0.17 4.71 -8.22
N ARG A 61 -0.71 5.01 -7.03
CA ARG A 61 -1.57 6.18 -6.82
C ARG A 61 -0.80 7.47 -7.04
N ASP A 62 0.41 7.56 -6.51
CA ASP A 62 1.25 8.75 -6.66
C ASP A 62 1.66 9.01 -8.12
N LYS A 63 1.99 7.95 -8.86
CA LYS A 63 2.32 8.00 -10.29
C LYS A 63 1.11 8.12 -11.21
N GLY A 64 -0.12 8.10 -10.69
CA GLY A 64 -1.36 8.14 -11.48
C GLY A 64 -1.63 6.86 -12.29
N THR A 65 -0.98 5.74 -11.97
CA THR A 65 -1.15 4.44 -12.64
C THR A 65 -2.13 3.50 -11.90
N ALA A 66 -2.94 4.07 -11.00
CA ALA A 66 -3.84 3.35 -10.11
C ALA A 66 -4.90 2.48 -10.82
N LEU A 67 -5.26 2.80 -12.06
CA LEU A 67 -6.19 2.01 -12.89
C LEU A 67 -5.78 0.54 -13.05
N HIS A 68 -4.48 0.26 -13.02
CA HIS A 68 -3.96 -1.11 -13.14
C HIS A 68 -3.86 -1.86 -11.81
N LEU A 69 -4.05 -1.19 -10.66
CA LEU A 69 -3.89 -1.80 -9.34
C LEU A 69 -4.98 -2.82 -9.01
N VAL A 70 -6.21 -2.62 -9.51
CA VAL A 70 -7.39 -3.45 -9.17
C VAL A 70 -7.77 -4.40 -10.32
N SER A 71 -6.94 -4.49 -11.36
CA SER A 71 -7.14 -5.46 -12.44
C SER A 71 -6.94 -6.89 -11.94
N LYS A 72 -7.63 -7.87 -12.53
CA LYS A 72 -7.58 -9.29 -12.09
C LYS A 72 -6.15 -9.87 -12.09
N ASP A 73 -5.32 -9.44 -13.04
CA ASP A 73 -3.92 -9.84 -13.18
C ASP A 73 -2.94 -8.92 -12.42
N SER A 74 -3.43 -8.01 -11.58
CA SER A 74 -2.56 -7.10 -10.87
C SER A 74 -1.81 -7.83 -9.75
N MET A 75 -0.54 -7.48 -9.58
CA MET A 75 0.30 -8.00 -8.50
C MET A 75 -0.36 -7.81 -7.11
N ILE A 76 -1.12 -6.71 -6.93
CA ILE A 76 -1.83 -6.43 -5.68
C ILE A 76 -2.94 -7.45 -5.43
N VAL A 77 -3.78 -7.74 -6.44
CA VAL A 77 -4.86 -8.72 -6.31
C VAL A 77 -4.29 -10.11 -6.02
N HIS A 78 -3.20 -10.50 -6.68
CA HIS A 78 -2.52 -11.77 -6.42
C HIS A 78 -1.94 -11.84 -4.99
N LEU A 79 -1.29 -10.78 -4.51
CA LEU A 79 -0.76 -10.72 -3.15
C LEU A 79 -1.87 -10.79 -2.11
N ILE A 80 -2.99 -10.10 -2.33
CA ILE A 80 -4.17 -10.14 -1.45
C ILE A 80 -4.76 -11.54 -1.42
N ALA A 81 -4.88 -12.21 -2.57
CA ALA A 81 -5.39 -13.59 -2.64
C ALA A 81 -4.54 -14.57 -1.82
N GLN A 82 -3.21 -14.40 -1.78
CA GLN A 82 -2.31 -15.20 -0.94
C GLN A 82 -2.40 -14.90 0.56
N MET A 83 -3.06 -13.80 0.94
CA MET A 83 -3.25 -13.39 2.33
C MET A 83 -4.65 -13.72 2.87
N LYS A 84 -5.58 -14.17 2.03
CA LYS A 84 -6.83 -14.78 2.51
C LYS A 84 -6.47 -16.11 3.17
#